data_AF-A0A7Y6Z465-F1
#
_entry.id   AF-A0A7Y6Z465-F1
#
_cell.length_a   1.000
_cell.length_b   1.000
_cell.length_c   1.000
_cell.angle_alpha   90.00
_cell.angle_beta   90.00
_cell.angle_gamma   90.00
#
_symmetry.space_group_name_H-M   'P 1'
#
loop_
_entity.id
_entity.type
_entity.pdbx_description
1 polymer ?
#
loop_
_entity_poly.entity_id
_entity_poly.type
_entity_poly.pdbx_seq_one_letter_code
_entity_poly.pdbx_strand_id
1 'polypeptide(L)'
;MLIRVLPALDCRAHWIDFCRRDHSHCFVESPESLVEFQSSYLQITQLAGGHLDGREAVKFSLGARHSVEPAWALIRACDWNLDTLLKGLGELDFNANVRDNSLLGVHTDLTVRKFFAKDRRLGSPSRLGLLEPLSEAPAIWTADALARLLANEQWRELQGENGAAATAADGLLLQLLDAPKHWLGLERNGRLYLLRARVPVASLVPDYRPPAPRLKRRTVL
;
A
#
# COMPACT_ATOMS: atom_id res chain seq x y z
N MET A 1 18.79 8.13 0.90
CA MET A 1 18.48 7.40 -0.35
C MET A 1 17.01 7.60 -0.65
N LEU A 2 16.65 8.10 -1.84
CA LEU A 2 15.26 8.34 -2.22
C LEU A 2 14.78 7.16 -3.06
N ILE A 3 13.91 6.31 -2.48
CA ILE A 3 13.31 5.19 -3.21
C ILE A 3 12.28 5.78 -4.17
N ARG A 4 12.41 5.49 -5.47
CA ARG A 4 11.48 5.98 -6.50
C ARG A 4 10.15 5.23 -6.39
N VAL A 5 9.07 5.93 -6.73
CA VAL A 5 7.72 5.36 -6.88
C VAL A 5 7.40 5.34 -8.38
N LEU A 6 7.01 4.17 -8.89
CA LEU A 6 6.50 4.01 -10.24
C LEU A 6 4.98 3.79 -10.22
N PRO A 7 4.25 4.29 -11.23
CA PRO A 7 2.82 4.05 -11.30
C PRO A 7 2.53 2.54 -11.47
N ALA A 8 3.25 1.87 -12.37
CA ALA A 8 3.05 0.45 -12.68
C ALA A 8 4.32 -0.23 -13.23
N LEU A 9 4.30 -1.57 -13.20
CA LEU A 9 5.19 -2.46 -13.95
C LEU A 9 4.34 -3.43 -14.78
N ASP A 10 3.66 -2.88 -15.79
CA ASP A 10 2.63 -3.57 -16.59
C ASP A 10 3.05 -3.88 -18.04
N CYS A 11 4.23 -3.42 -18.47
CA CYS A 11 4.72 -3.64 -19.83
C CYS A 11 6.25 -3.79 -19.88
N ARG A 12 6.75 -4.34 -20.98
CA ARG A 12 8.20 -4.58 -21.19
C ARG A 12 9.06 -3.33 -21.00
N ALA A 13 8.58 -2.17 -21.45
CA ALA A 13 9.33 -0.92 -21.32
C ALA A 13 9.56 -0.56 -19.84
N HIS A 14 8.52 -0.66 -19.02
CA HIS A 14 8.60 -0.38 -17.58
C HIS A 14 9.63 -1.26 -16.86
N TRP A 15 9.67 -2.56 -17.18
CA TRP A 15 10.65 -3.49 -16.62
C TRP A 15 12.09 -3.20 -17.08
N ILE A 16 12.29 -2.85 -18.35
CA ILE A 16 13.61 -2.46 -18.86
C ILE A 16 14.08 -1.18 -18.18
N ASP A 17 13.21 -0.18 -18.05
CA ASP A 17 13.53 1.09 -17.41
C ASP A 17 13.77 0.93 -15.91
N PHE A 18 13.14 -0.03 -15.26
CA PHE A 18 13.43 -0.44 -13.89
C PHE A 18 14.85 -1.02 -13.77
N CYS A 19 15.22 -1.97 -14.63
CA CYS A 19 16.51 -2.66 -14.56
C CYS A 19 17.71 -1.82 -15.02
N ARG A 20 17.48 -0.77 -15.80
CA ARG A 20 18.53 0.17 -16.24
C ARG A 20 18.98 1.15 -15.15
N ARG A 21 18.31 1.17 -14.00
CA ARG A 21 18.64 2.07 -12.89
C ARG A 21 19.88 1.59 -12.14
N ASP A 22 20.62 2.54 -11.57
CA ASP A 22 21.76 2.28 -10.68
C ASP A 22 21.41 1.28 -9.57
N HIS A 23 20.18 1.36 -9.05
CA HIS A 23 19.59 0.36 -8.18
C HIS A 23 18.23 -0.05 -8.74
N SER A 24 18.11 -1.33 -9.09
CA SER A 24 16.82 -1.97 -9.41
C SER A 24 16.02 -2.13 -8.12
N HIS A 25 15.54 -1.02 -7.55
CA HIS A 25 14.79 -0.97 -6.29
C HIS A 25 13.81 0.20 -6.35
N CYS A 26 12.50 -0.09 -6.37
CA CYS A 26 11.46 0.93 -6.39
C CYS A 26 10.16 0.43 -5.78
N PHE A 27 9.35 1.39 -5.35
CA PHE A 27 7.95 1.16 -5.10
C PHE A 27 7.14 1.17 -6.40
N VAL A 28 6.05 0.41 -6.43
CA VAL A 28 5.04 0.41 -7.48
C VAL A 28 3.69 0.72 -6.84
N GLU A 29 2.93 1.65 -7.40
CA GLU A 29 1.62 2.07 -6.87
C GLU A 29 0.53 1.03 -7.16
N SER A 30 0.55 0.44 -8.36
CA SER A 30 -0.44 -0.55 -8.77
C SER A 30 0.21 -1.76 -9.48
N PRO A 31 0.14 -2.97 -8.89
CA PRO A 31 -0.29 -3.27 -7.52
C PRO A 31 0.72 -2.76 -6.47
N GLU A 32 0.21 -2.30 -5.33
CA GLU A 32 1.03 -1.65 -4.31
C GLU A 32 2.11 -2.60 -3.74
N SER A 33 3.37 -2.32 -4.08
CA SER A 33 4.47 -3.24 -3.81
C SER A 33 5.84 -2.56 -3.79
N LEU A 34 6.80 -3.19 -3.12
CA LEU A 34 8.22 -2.89 -3.24
C LEU A 34 8.88 -3.96 -4.12
N VAL A 35 9.50 -3.54 -5.22
CA VAL A 35 10.16 -4.41 -6.18
C VAL A 35 11.64 -4.12 -6.19
N GLU A 36 12.46 -5.16 -6.03
CA GLU A 36 13.92 -5.03 -6.04
C GLU A 36 14.61 -6.26 -6.65
N PHE A 37 15.74 -6.07 -7.32
CA PHE A 37 16.67 -7.17 -7.59
C PHE A 37 17.75 -7.21 -6.51
N GLN A 38 17.88 -8.34 -5.84
CA GLN A 38 18.95 -8.65 -4.91
C GLN A 38 19.83 -9.75 -5.52
N SER A 39 20.99 -9.35 -6.02
CA SER A 39 21.86 -10.22 -6.84
C SER A 39 21.10 -10.78 -8.05
N SER A 40 20.85 -12.09 -8.11
CA SER A 40 20.15 -12.77 -9.19
C SER A 40 18.66 -13.03 -8.92
N TYR A 41 18.15 -12.58 -7.78
CA TYR A 41 16.77 -12.81 -7.36
C TYR A 41 15.94 -11.54 -7.43
N LEU A 42 14.78 -11.63 -8.08
CA LEU A 42 13.70 -10.65 -7.98
C LEU A 42 13.01 -10.83 -6.64
N GLN A 43 12.97 -9.77 -5.85
CA GLN A 43 12.18 -9.70 -4.63
C GLN A 43 10.97 -8.79 -4.88
N ILE A 44 9.79 -9.27 -4.48
CA ILE A 44 8.56 -8.47 -4.52
C ILE A 44 7.93 -8.53 -3.15
N THR A 45 7.77 -7.39 -2.50
CA THR A 45 7.05 -7.29 -1.23
C THR A 45 5.70 -6.65 -1.48
N GLN A 46 4.62 -7.38 -1.26
CA GLN A 46 3.26 -6.88 -1.43
C GLN A 46 2.88 -6.02 -0.23
N LEU A 47 2.62 -4.75 -0.50
CA LEU A 47 2.29 -3.73 0.50
C LEU A 47 0.81 -3.46 0.40
N ALA A 48 -0.04 -4.41 0.79
CA ALA A 48 -1.46 -4.12 0.90
C ALA A 48 -1.62 -3.02 1.96
N GLY A 49 -2.21 -1.87 1.59
CA GLY A 49 -2.34 -0.63 2.39
C GLY A 49 -2.98 -0.74 3.79
N GLY A 50 -3.17 -1.95 4.32
CA GLY A 50 -3.57 -2.25 5.70
C GLY A 50 -2.41 -2.48 6.68
N HIS A 51 -1.21 -2.83 6.24
CA HIS A 51 -0.13 -3.26 7.15
C HIS A 51 0.61 -2.07 7.78
N LEU A 52 0.53 -1.95 9.11
CA LEU A 52 1.31 -1.00 9.92
C LEU A 52 2.69 -1.54 10.29
N ASP A 53 2.77 -2.86 10.43
CA ASP A 53 4.00 -3.57 10.64
C ASP A 53 4.39 -4.19 9.30
N GLY A 54 5.51 -3.74 8.75
CA GLY A 54 6.05 -4.29 7.52
C GLY A 54 6.31 -5.81 7.60
N ARG A 55 6.38 -6.40 8.81
CA ARG A 55 6.45 -7.85 9.00
C ARG A 55 5.19 -8.61 8.63
N GLU A 56 4.06 -7.92 8.50
CA GLU A 56 2.83 -8.53 8.00
C GLU A 56 2.81 -8.60 6.46
N ALA A 57 3.71 -7.89 5.79
CA ALA A 57 3.79 -7.88 4.34
C ALA A 57 4.31 -9.23 3.81
N VAL A 58 3.68 -9.71 2.74
CA VAL A 58 4.10 -10.94 2.04
C VAL A 58 5.22 -10.59 1.07
N LYS A 59 6.36 -11.27 1.18
CA LYS A 59 7.52 -11.15 0.31
C LYS A 59 7.71 -12.42 -0.52
N PHE A 60 7.96 -12.21 -1.81
CA PHE A 60 8.30 -13.24 -2.78
C PHE A 60 9.76 -13.07 -3.20
N SER A 61 10.48 -14.17 -3.33
CA SER A 61 11.84 -14.24 -3.88
C SER A 61 11.84 -15.19 -5.07
N LEU A 62 12.21 -14.70 -6.25
CA LEU A 62 12.08 -15.39 -7.53
C LEU A 62 13.41 -15.33 -8.27
N GLY A 63 13.98 -16.46 -8.68
CA GLY A 63 15.20 -16.45 -9.49
C GLY A 63 16.04 -17.69 -9.31
N ALA A 64 17.26 -17.64 -9.82
CA ALA A 64 18.25 -18.71 -9.70
C ALA A 64 19.55 -18.17 -9.11
N ARG A 65 20.38 -19.05 -8.56
CA ARG A 65 21.62 -18.66 -7.88
C ARG A 65 22.63 -17.96 -8.81
N HIS A 66 22.60 -18.29 -10.10
CA HIS A 66 23.66 -17.91 -11.05
C HIS A 66 23.18 -17.04 -12.21
N SER A 67 21.87 -16.80 -12.34
CA SER A 67 21.32 -16.02 -13.45
C SER A 67 20.02 -15.32 -13.06
N VAL A 68 19.83 -14.11 -13.60
CA VAL A 68 18.56 -13.36 -13.51
C VAL A 68 17.56 -13.86 -14.57
N GLU A 69 18.03 -14.56 -15.61
CA GLU A 69 17.20 -15.00 -16.73
C GLU A 69 15.94 -15.78 -16.32
N PRO A 70 15.96 -16.66 -15.30
CA PRO A 70 14.74 -17.35 -14.86
C PRO A 70 13.68 -16.40 -14.31
N ALA A 71 14.10 -15.33 -13.61
CA ALA A 71 13.17 -14.29 -13.17
C ALA A 71 12.60 -13.51 -14.37
N TRP A 72 13.44 -13.17 -15.36
CA TRP A 72 12.99 -12.51 -16.59
C TRP A 72 12.07 -13.37 -17.45
N ALA A 73 12.32 -14.68 -17.52
CA ALA A 73 11.46 -15.62 -18.23
C ALA A 73 10.08 -15.68 -17.59
N LEU A 74 10.01 -15.67 -16.25
CA LEU A 74 8.76 -15.61 -15.51
C LEU A 74 8.02 -14.28 -15.76
N ILE A 75 8.70 -13.13 -15.67
CA ILE A 75 8.10 -11.81 -15.97
C ILE A 75 7.51 -11.82 -17.40
N ARG A 76 8.24 -12.37 -18.36
CA ARG A 76 7.79 -12.49 -19.76
C ARG A 76 6.60 -13.42 -19.91
N ALA A 77 6.57 -14.55 -19.19
CA ALA A 77 5.45 -15.49 -19.20
C ALA A 77 4.18 -14.88 -18.60
N CYS A 78 4.32 -13.94 -17.67
CA CYS A 78 3.23 -13.11 -17.13
C CYS A 78 2.91 -11.88 -17.99
N ASP A 79 3.32 -11.87 -19.26
CA ASP A 79 3.16 -10.78 -20.22
C ASP A 79 3.61 -9.42 -19.67
N TRP A 80 4.74 -9.41 -18.95
CA TRP A 80 5.31 -8.19 -18.36
C TRP A 80 4.40 -7.49 -17.35
N ASN A 81 3.38 -8.16 -16.84
CA ASN A 81 2.40 -7.58 -15.94
C ASN A 81 2.60 -8.03 -14.49
N LEU A 82 2.93 -7.08 -13.61
CA LEU A 82 3.16 -7.34 -12.19
C LEU A 82 1.93 -7.87 -11.44
N ASP A 83 0.73 -7.42 -11.79
CA ASP A 83 -0.51 -7.92 -11.18
C ASP A 83 -0.76 -9.38 -11.55
N THR A 84 -0.58 -9.74 -12.82
CA THR A 84 -0.63 -11.14 -13.29
C THR A 84 0.40 -12.01 -12.57
N LEU A 85 1.63 -11.51 -12.42
CA LEU A 85 2.68 -12.20 -11.71
C LEU A 85 2.31 -12.43 -10.23
N LEU A 86 1.84 -11.39 -9.52
CA LEU A 86 1.44 -11.50 -8.12
C LEU A 86 0.25 -12.44 -7.91
N LYS A 87 -0.74 -12.44 -8.82
CA LYS A 87 -1.85 -13.40 -8.80
C LYS A 87 -1.35 -14.83 -8.89
N GLY A 88 -0.49 -15.14 -9.87
CA GLY A 88 0.08 -16.48 -10.02
C GLY A 88 0.93 -16.91 -8.82
N LEU A 89 1.69 -15.98 -8.21
CA LEU A 89 2.46 -16.25 -7.00
C LEU A 89 1.57 -16.43 -5.75
N GLY A 90 0.40 -15.79 -5.74
CA GLY A 90 -0.60 -15.92 -4.69
C GLY A 90 -1.13 -17.34 -4.54
N GLU A 91 -1.24 -18.06 -5.67
CA GLU A 91 -1.79 -19.42 -5.77
C GLU A 91 -0.80 -20.54 -5.38
N LEU A 92 0.49 -20.22 -5.21
CA LEU A 92 1.51 -21.23 -4.85
C LEU A 92 1.38 -21.68 -3.38
N ASP A 93 1.41 -23.00 -3.17
CA ASP A 93 1.36 -23.60 -1.84
C ASP A 93 2.70 -23.43 -1.09
N PHE A 94 2.60 -23.06 0.18
CA PHE A 94 3.68 -22.52 1.03
C PHE A 94 4.73 -23.56 1.46
N ASN A 95 4.36 -24.85 1.42
CA ASN A 95 5.20 -25.96 1.86
C ASN A 95 5.85 -26.75 0.70
N ALA A 96 5.52 -26.41 -0.54
CA ALA A 96 6.08 -27.11 -1.69
C ALA A 96 7.44 -26.50 -2.05
N ASN A 97 8.49 -27.32 -2.00
CA ASN A 97 9.68 -27.02 -2.79
C ASN A 97 9.23 -26.90 -4.26
N VAL A 98 9.62 -25.81 -4.91
CA VAL A 98 9.12 -25.34 -6.24
C VAL A 98 9.27 -26.34 -7.39
N ARG A 99 9.86 -27.50 -7.15
CA ARG A 99 10.00 -28.58 -8.12
C ARG A 99 8.66 -29.22 -8.52
N ASP A 100 7.61 -29.10 -7.69
CA ASP A 100 6.34 -29.80 -7.90
C ASP A 100 5.21 -28.91 -8.47
N ASN A 101 5.46 -27.63 -8.72
CA ASN A 101 4.46 -26.71 -9.28
C ASN A 101 4.49 -26.71 -10.81
N SER A 102 3.48 -27.34 -11.42
CA SER A 102 3.25 -27.43 -12.87
C SER A 102 3.10 -26.07 -13.57
N LEU A 103 2.82 -25.00 -12.81
CA LEU A 103 2.74 -23.60 -13.27
C LEU A 103 4.06 -23.08 -13.87
N LEU A 104 5.20 -23.67 -13.50
CA LEU A 104 6.55 -23.22 -13.90
C LEU A 104 7.25 -24.15 -14.90
N GLY A 105 6.47 -24.92 -15.66
CA GLY A 105 6.85 -26.14 -16.39
C GLY A 105 8.04 -26.16 -17.38
N VAL A 106 9.06 -25.30 -17.28
CA VAL A 106 10.25 -25.35 -18.17
C VAL A 106 11.59 -24.95 -17.51
N HIS A 107 11.64 -24.39 -16.28
CA HIS A 107 12.91 -23.89 -15.73
C HIS A 107 13.39 -24.66 -14.49
N THR A 108 14.25 -25.67 -14.69
CA THR A 108 14.82 -26.52 -13.63
C THR A 108 15.60 -25.76 -12.54
N ASP A 109 16.05 -24.53 -12.84
CA ASP A 109 16.84 -23.70 -11.91
C ASP A 109 16.04 -22.59 -11.22
N LEU A 110 14.75 -22.41 -11.56
CA LEU A 110 13.94 -21.36 -10.96
C LEU A 110 13.53 -21.73 -9.53
N THR A 111 13.92 -20.89 -8.57
CA THR A 111 13.48 -20.97 -7.18
C THR A 111 12.50 -19.84 -6.90
N VAL A 112 11.35 -20.21 -6.32
CA VAL A 112 10.34 -19.29 -5.80
C VAL A 112 10.20 -19.51 -4.29
N ARG A 113 10.19 -18.44 -3.50
CA ARG A 113 9.93 -18.52 -2.06
C ARG A 113 8.95 -17.43 -1.66
N LYS A 114 8.00 -17.76 -0.79
CA LYS A 114 7.04 -16.85 -0.18
C LYS A 114 7.28 -16.82 1.32
N PHE A 115 7.43 -15.63 1.90
CA PHE A 115 7.71 -15.47 3.33
C PHE A 115 7.23 -14.10 3.81
N PHE A 116 7.03 -13.95 5.11
CA PHE A 116 6.76 -12.64 5.69
C PHE A 116 8.02 -11.79 5.73
N ALA A 117 7.90 -10.50 5.41
CA ALA A 117 9.03 -9.59 5.50
C ALA A 117 9.53 -9.49 6.95
N LYS A 118 10.80 -9.14 7.13
CA LYS A 118 11.42 -9.04 8.47
C LYS A 118 11.45 -7.60 8.99
N ASP A 119 11.30 -6.65 8.08
CA ASP A 119 11.42 -5.23 8.38
C ASP A 119 10.10 -4.66 8.91
N ARG A 120 10.14 -4.09 10.11
CA ARG A 120 8.98 -3.44 10.74
C ARG A 120 8.63 -2.11 10.07
N ARG A 121 9.62 -1.42 9.50
CA ARG A 121 9.49 -0.04 8.96
C ARG A 121 9.08 0.00 7.50
N LEU A 122 8.82 -1.16 6.88
CA LEU A 122 8.34 -1.21 5.51
C LEU A 122 6.86 -0.80 5.47
N GLY A 123 6.59 0.42 5.02
CA GLY A 123 5.22 0.95 4.85
C GLY A 123 4.92 1.25 3.38
N SER A 124 3.63 1.24 3.00
CA SER A 124 3.27 1.54 1.62
C SER A 124 3.50 2.99 1.21
N PRO A 125 3.81 3.25 -0.08
CA PRO A 125 3.84 4.59 -0.65
C PRO A 125 2.54 5.37 -0.53
N SER A 126 1.37 4.72 -0.66
CA SER A 126 0.07 5.39 -0.49
C SER A 126 -0.09 6.06 0.88
N ARG A 127 0.64 5.57 1.90
CA ARG A 127 0.68 6.16 3.24
C ARG A 127 1.75 7.24 3.42
N LEU A 128 2.67 7.36 2.46
CA LEU A 128 3.70 8.40 2.43
C LEU A 128 3.29 9.60 1.57
N GLY A 129 2.20 9.49 0.81
CA GLY A 129 1.62 10.53 -0.02
C GLY A 129 0.82 11.58 0.76
N LEU A 130 0.43 12.65 0.06
CA LEU A 130 -0.54 13.61 0.60
C LEU A 130 -1.89 12.91 0.74
N LEU A 131 -2.55 13.09 1.89
CA LEU A 131 -3.92 12.63 2.08
C LEU A 131 -4.84 13.47 1.20
N GLU A 132 -5.26 12.89 0.07
CA GLU A 132 -6.16 13.58 -0.87
C GLU A 132 -7.54 13.82 -0.24
N PRO A 133 -8.22 14.93 -0.55
CA PRO A 133 -9.57 15.18 -0.07
C PRO A 133 -10.55 14.10 -0.55
N LEU A 134 -11.64 13.93 0.20
CA LEU A 134 -12.77 13.11 -0.19
C LEU A 134 -13.70 13.92 -1.09
N SER A 135 -14.07 13.34 -2.24
CA SER A 135 -15.05 13.90 -3.17
C SER A 135 -16.48 13.47 -2.82
N GLU A 136 -16.64 12.32 -2.17
CA GLU A 136 -17.92 11.73 -1.79
C GLU A 136 -17.78 10.86 -0.53
N ALA A 137 -18.92 10.45 0.03
CA ALA A 137 -18.96 9.54 1.15
C ALA A 137 -18.46 8.14 0.74
N PRO A 138 -17.47 7.55 1.44
CA PRO A 138 -17.07 6.18 1.15
C PRO A 138 -18.15 5.19 1.60
N ALA A 139 -18.24 4.05 0.92
CA ALA A 139 -19.14 2.97 1.32
C ALA A 139 -18.80 2.42 2.72
N ILE A 140 -17.52 2.46 3.10
CA ILE A 140 -17.02 2.05 4.40
C ILE A 140 -16.07 3.13 4.92
N TRP A 141 -16.36 3.67 6.10
CA TRP A 141 -15.50 4.63 6.77
C TRP A 141 -14.33 3.93 7.46
N THR A 142 -13.24 3.75 6.72
CA THR A 142 -11.96 3.25 7.23
C THR A 142 -11.17 4.35 7.92
N ALA A 143 -10.13 3.97 8.67
CA ALA A 143 -9.19 4.93 9.22
C ALA A 143 -8.58 5.84 8.14
N ASP A 144 -8.26 5.31 6.94
CA ASP A 144 -7.76 6.13 5.83
C ASP A 144 -8.75 7.23 5.43
N ALA A 145 -10.03 6.88 5.22
CA ALA A 145 -11.05 7.87 4.89
C ALA A 145 -11.23 8.92 5.99
N LEU A 146 -11.20 8.49 7.26
CA LEU A 146 -11.24 9.39 8.41
C LEU A 146 -10.02 10.32 8.47
N ALA A 147 -8.81 9.81 8.19
CA ALA A 147 -7.59 10.61 8.12
C ALA A 147 -7.68 11.65 7.00
N ARG A 148 -8.14 11.26 5.80
CA ARG A 148 -8.36 12.17 4.67
C ARG A 148 -9.34 13.29 5.02
N LEU A 149 -10.44 12.96 5.68
CA LEU A 149 -11.45 13.91 6.13
C LEU A 149 -10.89 14.93 7.14
N LEU A 150 -10.23 14.44 8.18
CA LEU A 150 -9.63 15.27 9.23
C LEU A 150 -8.48 16.12 8.68
N ALA A 151 -7.58 15.49 7.93
CA ALA A 151 -6.42 16.15 7.35
C ALA A 151 -6.84 17.26 6.41
N ASN A 152 -7.92 17.12 5.64
CA ASN A 152 -8.37 18.15 4.70
C ASN A 152 -9.41 19.13 5.29
N GLU A 153 -9.67 19.10 6.60
CA GLU A 153 -10.70 19.95 7.24
C GLU A 153 -12.09 19.83 6.60
N GLN A 154 -12.40 18.66 6.06
CA GLN A 154 -13.66 18.37 5.36
C GLN A 154 -14.76 17.96 6.35
N TRP A 155 -14.97 18.78 7.38
CA TRP A 155 -15.92 18.49 8.44
C TRP A 155 -16.51 19.76 9.05
N ARG A 156 -17.66 19.60 9.69
CA ARG A 156 -18.35 20.63 10.48
C ARG A 156 -18.76 20.04 11.82
N GLU A 157 -18.97 20.90 12.81
CA GLU A 157 -19.53 20.52 14.12
C GLU A 157 -18.81 19.34 14.80
N LEU A 158 -17.48 19.39 14.85
CA LEU A 158 -16.68 18.42 15.59
C LEU A 158 -16.98 18.51 17.09
N GLN A 159 -17.33 17.39 17.68
CA GLN A 159 -17.69 17.25 19.09
C GLN A 159 -16.91 16.08 19.71
N GLY A 160 -16.48 16.25 20.96
CA GLY A 160 -15.98 15.15 21.77
C GLY A 160 -17.14 14.32 22.31
N GLU A 161 -17.01 13.00 22.29
CA GLU A 161 -18.00 12.07 22.84
C GLU A 161 -17.57 11.58 24.23
N ASN A 162 -18.51 11.00 24.98
CA ASN A 162 -18.24 10.39 26.31
C ASN A 162 -17.63 11.34 27.36
N GLY A 163 -18.03 12.62 27.36
CA GLY A 163 -17.54 13.61 28.33
C GLY A 163 -16.09 14.04 28.13
N ALA A 164 -15.47 13.62 27.02
CA ALA A 164 -14.17 14.13 26.62
C ALA A 164 -14.31 15.60 26.20
N ALA A 165 -13.36 16.44 26.60
CA ALA A 165 -13.24 17.80 26.10
C ALA A 165 -13.15 17.78 24.56
N ALA A 166 -13.62 18.85 23.91
CA ALA A 166 -13.57 19.01 22.46
C ALA A 166 -12.17 18.63 21.96
N THR A 167 -12.10 17.49 21.27
CA THR A 167 -10.81 16.93 20.86
C THR A 167 -10.39 17.69 19.60
N ALA A 168 -9.22 18.33 19.63
CA ALA A 168 -8.70 19.02 18.46
C ALA A 168 -8.55 18.03 17.29
N ALA A 169 -8.94 18.44 16.08
CA ALA A 169 -8.89 17.59 14.89
C ALA A 169 -7.48 17.03 14.63
N ASP A 170 -6.44 17.82 14.84
CA ASP A 170 -5.04 17.39 14.71
C ASP A 170 -4.68 16.27 15.70
N GLY A 171 -5.19 16.36 16.93
CA GLY A 171 -4.98 15.33 17.95
C GLY A 171 -5.68 14.01 17.59
N LEU A 172 -6.89 14.08 17.02
CA LEU A 172 -7.59 12.91 16.49
C LEU A 172 -6.85 12.31 15.29
N LEU A 173 -6.37 13.16 14.38
CA LEU A 173 -5.59 12.73 13.21
C LEU A 173 -4.32 11.99 13.65
N LEU A 174 -3.57 12.53 14.61
CA LEU A 174 -2.36 11.87 15.12
C LEU A 174 -2.66 10.53 15.78
N GLN A 175 -3.71 10.44 16.61
CA GLN A 175 -4.12 9.17 17.23
C GLN A 175 -4.61 8.14 16.21
N LEU A 176 -5.22 8.62 15.13
CA LEU A 176 -5.66 7.78 14.03
C LEU A 176 -4.46 7.24 13.26
N LEU A 177 -3.49 8.08 12.91
CA LEU A 177 -2.28 7.68 12.19
C LEU A 177 -1.39 6.73 13.00
N ASP A 178 -1.36 6.87 14.32
CA ASP A 178 -0.63 5.97 15.23
C ASP A 178 -1.25 4.56 15.29
N ALA A 179 -2.58 4.47 15.28
CA ALA A 179 -3.29 3.22 15.57
C ALA A 179 -4.48 2.92 14.62
N PRO A 180 -4.36 3.01 13.28
CA PRO A 180 -5.51 3.03 12.36
C PRO A 180 -6.36 1.76 12.39
N LYS A 181 -5.79 0.60 12.74
CA LYS A 181 -6.53 -0.68 12.88
C LYS A 181 -7.61 -0.63 13.96
N HIS A 182 -7.50 0.30 14.91
CA HIS A 182 -8.47 0.47 15.97
C HIS A 182 -9.54 1.53 15.66
N TRP A 183 -9.46 2.18 14.49
CA TRP A 183 -10.38 3.24 14.11
C TRP A 183 -11.37 2.79 13.04
N LEU A 184 -12.63 3.16 13.24
CA LEU A 184 -13.73 2.96 12.29
C LEU A 184 -14.65 4.17 12.36
N GLY A 185 -15.24 4.54 11.23
CA GLY A 185 -16.32 5.51 11.20
C GLY A 185 -17.68 4.81 11.14
N LEU A 186 -18.66 5.38 11.84
CA LEU A 186 -20.04 4.96 11.77
C LEU A 186 -20.91 6.17 11.47
N GLU A 187 -21.51 6.19 10.29
CA GLU A 187 -22.42 7.25 9.89
C GLU A 187 -23.85 6.93 10.33
N ARG A 188 -24.50 7.89 11.00
CA ARG A 188 -25.90 7.81 11.40
C ARG A 188 -26.54 9.18 11.30
N ASN A 189 -27.65 9.27 10.58
CA ASN A 189 -28.45 10.50 10.43
C ASN A 189 -27.61 11.71 9.97
N GLY A 190 -26.66 11.50 9.04
CA GLY A 190 -25.78 12.55 8.52
C GLY A 190 -24.64 12.99 9.44
N ARG A 191 -24.48 12.35 10.61
CA ARG A 191 -23.35 12.56 11.51
C ARG A 191 -22.47 11.32 11.52
N LEU A 192 -21.17 11.55 11.41
CA LEU A 192 -20.13 10.53 11.44
C LEU A 192 -19.54 10.43 12.85
N TYR A 193 -19.62 9.25 13.43
CA TYR A 193 -19.00 8.91 14.71
C TYR A 193 -17.66 8.24 14.47
N LEU A 194 -16.60 8.79 15.06
CA LEU A 194 -15.26 8.23 15.03
C LEU A 194 -15.11 7.29 16.23
N LEU A 195 -15.02 6.00 15.95
CA LEU A 195 -14.94 4.93 16.93
C LEU A 195 -13.49 4.50 17.08
N ARG A 196 -12.97 4.51 18.31
CA ARG A 196 -11.70 3.87 18.67
C ARG A 196 -12.00 2.62 19.49
N ALA A 197 -11.56 1.46 19.01
CA ALA A 197 -11.87 0.15 19.61
C ALA A 197 -13.39 -0.03 19.89
N ARG A 198 -14.23 0.44 18.94
CA ARG A 198 -15.70 0.43 19.01
C ARG A 198 -16.34 1.37 20.04
N VAL A 199 -15.56 2.25 20.66
CA VAL A 199 -16.06 3.29 21.56
C VAL A 199 -16.04 4.63 20.83
N PRO A 200 -17.15 5.40 20.81
CA PRO A 200 -17.16 6.70 20.15
C PRO A 200 -16.28 7.69 20.91
N VAL A 201 -15.37 8.34 20.20
CA VAL A 201 -14.44 9.32 20.80
C VAL A 201 -14.79 10.74 20.34
N ALA A 202 -15.23 10.87 19.10
CA ALA A 202 -15.65 12.13 18.52
C ALA A 202 -16.78 11.92 17.50
N SER A 203 -17.53 12.97 17.21
CA SER A 203 -18.48 12.99 16.11
C SER A 203 -18.39 14.29 15.32
N LEU A 204 -18.71 14.23 14.03
CA LEU A 204 -18.67 15.38 13.13
C LEU A 204 -19.69 15.21 12.00
N VAL A 205 -19.96 16.29 11.27
CA VAL A 205 -20.74 16.26 10.03
C VAL A 205 -19.76 16.34 8.86
N PRO A 206 -19.64 15.30 8.02
CA PRO A 206 -18.76 15.34 6.84
C PRO A 206 -19.11 16.49 5.89
N ASP A 207 -18.08 17.08 5.26
CA ASP A 207 -18.21 18.16 4.31
C ASP A 207 -17.28 17.96 3.11
N TYR A 208 -17.83 17.40 2.03
CA TYR A 208 -17.06 17.02 0.83
C TYR A 208 -16.69 18.21 -0.07
N ARG A 209 -16.88 19.45 0.38
CA ARG A 209 -16.42 20.62 -0.38
C ARG A 209 -14.90 20.53 -0.57
N PRO A 210 -14.38 20.86 -1.77
CA PRO A 210 -12.94 20.87 -2.01
C PRO A 210 -12.26 21.83 -1.02
N PRO A 211 -11.21 21.39 -0.31
CA PRO A 211 -10.51 22.27 0.63
C PRO A 211 -9.79 23.39 -0.13
N ALA A 212 -9.54 24.50 0.56
CA ALA A 212 -8.70 25.56 0.01
C ALA A 212 -7.30 24.99 -0.29
N PRO A 213 -6.70 25.32 -1.46
CA PRO A 213 -5.40 24.79 -1.83
C PRO A 213 -4.33 25.22 -0.82
N ARG A 214 -3.81 24.25 -0.05
CA ARG A 214 -2.81 24.50 1.02
C ARG A 214 -1.41 24.82 0.49
N LEU A 215 -1.15 24.51 -0.78
CA LEU A 215 0.09 24.83 -1.48
C LEU A 215 -0.25 25.46 -2.85
N LYS A 216 0.32 26.63 -3.16
CA LYS A 216 0.35 27.14 -4.52
C LYS A 216 1.05 26.09 -5.38
N ARG A 217 0.34 25.45 -6.32
CA ARG A 217 0.98 24.63 -7.35
C ARG A 217 2.06 25.50 -7.98
N ARG A 218 3.33 25.12 -7.81
CA ARG A 218 4.40 25.72 -8.60
C ARG A 218 4.22 25.13 -9.99
N THR A 219 3.55 25.88 -10.86
CA THR A 219 3.42 25.56 -12.28
C THR A 219 4.83 25.47 -12.83
N VAL A 220 5.31 24.27 -13.09
CA VAL A 220 6.52 24.07 -13.88
C VAL A 220 6.07 24.22 -15.33
N LEU A 221 6.42 25.37 -15.91
CA LEU A 221 6.37 25.61 -17.35
C LEU A 221 7.37 24.71 -18.08
#